data_AF-A0A7V8VM45-F1
#
_entry.id   AF-A0A7V8VM45-F1
#
_cell.length_a   1.000
_cell.length_b   1.000
_cell.length_c   1.000
_cell.angle_alpha   90.00
_cell.angle_beta   90.00
_cell.angle_gamma   90.00
#
_symmetry.space_group_name_H-M   'P 1'
#
loop_
_entity.id
_entity.type
_entity.pdbx_description
1 polymer ?
#
loop_
_entity_poly.entity_id
_entity_poly.type
_entity_poly.pdbx_seq_one_letter_code
_entity_poly.pdbx_strand_id
1 'polypeptide(L)' 'MLEAFANWDEEVAERGGTERNMPAVISPGFRDAFNHPNDAQTVVGLAVPIGVTRAAPDYGVFIYASFEHSFFRSRGER' A
#
# COMPACT_ATOMS: atom_id res chain seq x y z
N MET A 1 8.49 7.18 -2.31
CA MET A 1 7.38 6.39 -2.90
C MET A 1 6.13 7.25 -2.85
N LEU A 2 5.32 7.26 -3.90
CA LEU A 2 4.06 8.00 -3.93
C LEU A 2 3.03 7.12 -4.62
N GLU A 3 1.98 6.79 -3.90
CA GLU A 3 0.89 5.95 -4.41
C GLU A 3 -0.43 6.73 -4.38
N ALA A 4 -1.36 6.36 -5.25
CA ALA A 4 -2.72 6.89 -5.20
C ALA A 4 -3.71 5.80 -5.59
N PHE A 5 -4.87 5.78 -4.95
CA PHE A 5 -5.96 4.89 -5.32
C PHE A 5 -7.30 5.61 -5.20
N ALA A 6 -8.27 5.16 -6.00
CA ALA A 6 -9.66 5.60 -5.93
C ALA A 6 -10.56 4.39 -6.14
N ASN A 7 -11.61 4.29 -5.33
CA ASN A 7 -12.65 3.28 -5.50
C ASN A 7 -13.95 3.92 -6.00
N TRP A 8 -14.84 3.05 -6.46
CA TRP A 8 -16.19 3.39 -6.84
C TRP A 8 -17.12 2.47 -6.08
N ASP A 9 -17.74 3.03 -5.05
CA ASP A 9 -18.52 2.28 -4.07
C ASP A 9 -20.00 2.61 -4.21
N GLU A 10 -20.84 1.62 -4.00
CA GLU A 10 -22.29 1.77 -3.96
C GLU A 10 -22.79 1.14 -2.66
N GLU A 11 -23.31 1.97 -1.76
CA GLU A 11 -23.75 1.58 -0.43
C GLU A 11 -25.27 1.70 -0.30
N VAL A 12 -25.88 0.86 0.53
CA VAL A 12 -27.34 0.94 0.76
C VAL A 12 -27.61 2.11 1.71
N ALA A 13 -28.40 3.07 1.24
CA ALA A 13 -28.76 4.23 2.05
C ALA A 13 -29.73 3.84 3.18
N GLU A 14 -29.66 4.53 4.34
CA GLU A 14 -30.49 4.25 5.53
C GLU A 14 -32.00 4.23 5.26
N ARG A 15 -32.46 4.96 4.24
CA ARG A 15 -33.89 5.09 3.87
C ARG A 15 -34.30 4.24 2.67
N GLY A 16 -33.45 3.29 2.27
CA GLY A 16 -33.59 2.52 1.04
C GLY A 16 -33.04 3.27 -0.18
N GLY A 17 -32.69 2.51 -1.21
CA GLY A 17 -31.93 3.01 -2.38
C GLY A 17 -30.43 2.83 -2.21
N THR A 18 -29.66 3.33 -3.19
CA THR A 18 -28.21 3.27 -3.19
C THR A 18 -27.59 4.67 -3.17
N GLU A 19 -26.56 4.85 -2.34
CA GLU A 19 -25.68 6.02 -2.34
C GLU A 19 -24.37 5.65 -3.01
N ARG A 20 -23.90 6.55 -3.88
CA ARG A 20 -22.71 6.32 -4.70
C ARG A 20 -21.55 7.16 -4.18
N ASN A 21 -20.49 6.47 -3.75
CA ASN A 21 -19.31 7.08 -3.16
C ASN A 21 -18.07 6.86 -4.03
N MET A 22 -17.12 7.80 -3.96
CA MET A 22 -15.82 7.68 -4.63
C MET A 22 -14.72 8.10 -3.66
N PRO A 23 -14.33 7.25 -2.70
CA PRO A 23 -13.19 7.52 -1.86
C PRO A 23 -11.92 7.50 -2.71
N ALA A 24 -11.11 8.56 -2.59
CA ALA A 24 -9.80 8.64 -3.22
C ALA A 24 -8.75 9.11 -2.23
N VAL A 25 -7.55 8.54 -2.34
CA VAL A 25 -6.45 8.70 -1.38
C VAL A 25 -5.14 8.84 -2.12
N ILE A 26 -4.28 9.74 -1.66
CA ILE A 26 -2.88 9.86 -2.06
C ILE A 26 -2.01 9.48 -0.85
N SER A 27 -1.00 8.64 -1.05
CA SER A 27 -0.17 8.07 0.01
C SER A 27 1.32 8.30 -0.28
N PRO A 28 1.87 9.47 0.11
CA PRO A 28 3.31 9.66 0.16
C PRO A 28 3.94 8.74 1.21
N GLY A 29 5.10 8.18 0.88
CA GLY A 29 5.82 7.31 1.80
C GLY A 29 7.27 7.07 1.44
N PHE A 30 7.97 6.38 2.33
CA PHE A 30 9.30 5.86 2.10
C PHE A 30 9.28 4.35 2.11
N ARG A 31 10.18 3.75 1.33
CA ARG A 31 10.42 2.33 1.26
C ARG A 31 11.92 2.14 1.15
N ASP A 32 12.46 1.22 1.93
CA ASP A 32 13.87 0.85 1.89
C ASP A 32 14.05 -0.67 1.90
N ALA A 33 15.16 -1.13 1.35
CA ALA A 33 15.49 -2.52 1.17
C ALA A 33 16.87 -2.84 1.75
N PHE A 34 16.90 -3.82 2.65
CA PHE A 34 18.10 -4.33 3.29
C PHE A 34 18.46 -5.69 2.68
N ASN A 35 19.59 -5.75 1.99
CA ASN A 35 20.12 -6.99 1.42
C ASN A 35 20.92 -7.76 2.46
N HIS A 36 20.67 -9.07 2.55
CA HIS A 36 21.38 -9.99 3.44
C HIS A 36 22.39 -10.84 2.66
N PRO A 37 23.39 -11.47 3.33
CA PRO A 37 24.45 -12.24 2.67
C PRO A 37 24.02 -13.50 1.91
N ASN A 38 22.75 -13.90 2.01
CA ASN A 38 22.19 -15.14 1.44
C ASN A 38 21.19 -14.87 0.30
N ASP A 39 21.33 -13.75 -0.40
CA ASP A 39 20.36 -13.25 -1.40
C ASP A 39 18.94 -13.05 -0.83
N ALA A 40 18.79 -12.98 0.50
CA ALA A 40 17.54 -12.57 1.11
C ALA A 40 17.48 -11.04 1.18
N GLN A 41 16.27 -10.50 1.06
CA GLN A 41 16.03 -9.07 1.18
C GLN A 41 14.90 -8.82 2.16
N THR A 42 15.08 -7.85 3.04
CA THR A 42 14.01 -7.31 3.88
C THR A 42 13.64 -5.95 3.37
N VAL A 43 12.38 -5.74 3.07
CA VAL A 43 11.87 -4.46 2.61
C VAL A 43 10.93 -3.92 3.67
N VAL A 44 11.15 -2.67 4.07
CA VAL A 44 10.25 -1.97 5.00
C VAL A 44 9.74 -0.70 4.34
N GLY A 45 8.52 -0.31 4.68
CA GLY A 45 7.92 0.91 4.20
C GLY A 45 6.97 1.52 5.21
N LEU A 46 6.88 2.85 5.15
CA LEU A 46 5.90 3.64 5.90
C LEU A 46 5.34 4.70 4.95
N ALA A 47 4.03 4.84 4.96
CA ALA A 47 3.34 5.87 4.19
C ALA A 47 2.25 6.52 5.03
N VAL A 48 1.89 7.74 4.64
CA VAL A 48 0.81 8.54 5.24
C VAL A 48 -0.26 8.74 4.18
N PRO A 49 -1.27 7.85 4.12
CA PRO A 49 -2.45 8.05 3.28
C PRO A 49 -3.19 9.33 3.66
N ILE A 50 -3.56 10.13 2.67
CA ILE A 50 -4.31 11.38 2.80
C ILE A 50 -5.55 11.29 1.90
N GLY A 51 -6.73 11.41 2.49
CA GLY A 51 -7.99 11.45 1.75
C GLY A 51 -8.12 12.75 0.96
N VAL A 52 -8.50 12.64 -0.31
CA VAL A 52 -8.71 13.80 -1.20
C VAL A 52 -10.16 13.98 -1.63
N THR A 53 -11.06 13.10 -1.17
CA THR A 53 -12.51 13.22 -1.34
C THR A 53 -13.20 13.11 0.01
N ARG A 54 -14.42 13.64 0.13
CA ARG A 54 -15.22 13.58 1.36
C ARG A 54 -15.56 12.16 1.82
N ALA A 55 -15.55 11.21 0.88
CA ALA A 55 -15.82 9.80 1.16
C ALA A 55 -14.59 9.05 1.69
N ALA A 56 -13.39 9.65 1.62
CA ALA A 56 -12.16 9.04 2.12
C ALA A 56 -11.81 9.53 3.54
N PRO A 57 -11.16 8.71 4.37
CA PRO A 57 -10.59 9.16 5.65
C PRO A 57 -9.54 10.27 5.43
N ASP A 58 -9.53 11.29 6.28
CA ASP A 58 -8.64 12.45 6.15
C ASP A 58 -7.15 12.05 6.16
N TYR A 59 -6.76 11.20 7.11
CA TYR A 59 -5.39 10.73 7.30
C TYR A 59 -5.34 9.27 7.73
N GLY A 60 -4.23 8.60 7.46
CA GLY A 60 -3.94 7.25 7.95
C GLY A 60 -2.45 6.99 8.15
N VAL A 61 -2.14 5.77 8.57
CA VAL A 61 -0.77 5.25 8.63
C VAL A 61 -0.76 3.89 7.95
N PHE A 62 0.15 3.71 7.00
CA PHE A 62 0.35 2.44 6.31
C PHE A 62 1.77 1.95 6.54
N ILE A 63 1.90 0.81 7.23
CA ILE A 63 3.18 0.15 7.49
C ILE A 63 3.23 -1.11 6.62
N TYR A 64 4.34 -1.27 5.91
CA TYR A 64 4.59 -2.42 5.06
C TYR A 64 5.90 -3.08 5.43
N ALA A 65 5.91 -4.41 5.49
CA ALA A 65 7.11 -5.21 5.59
C ALA A 65 6.98 -6.43 4.68
N SER A 66 8.03 -6.72 3.91
CA SER A 66 8.15 -7.97 3.18
C SER A 66 9.53 -8.58 3.36
N PHE A 67 9.58 -9.89 3.17
CA PHE A 67 10.79 -10.68 3.18
C PHE A 67 10.85 -11.48 1.88
N GLU A 68 11.91 -11.28 1.12
CA GLU A 68 12.17 -11.98 -0.12
C GLU A 68 13.33 -12.96 0.12
N HIS A 69 13.16 -14.21 -0.31
CA HIS A 69 14.18 -15.25 -0.18
C HIS A 69 14.30 -16.00 -1.51
N SER A 70 15.53 -16.16 -2.00
CA SER A 70 15.76 -16.98 -3.18
C SER A 70 15.61 -18.46 -2.84
N PHE A 71 14.54 -19.09 -3.34
CA PHE A 71 14.30 -20.53 -3.17
C PHE A 71 15.27 -21.43 -3.96
N PHE A 72 15.96 -20.85 -4.94
CA PHE A 72 16.98 -21.54 -5.73
C PHE A 72 18.32 -20.85 -5.54
N ARG A 73 19.36 -21.64 -5.29
CA ARG A 73 20.74 -21.13 -5.23
C ARG A 73 21.07 -20.55 -6.60
N SER A 74 21.37 -19.25 -6.65
CA SER A 74 22.06 -18.63 -7.79
C SER A 74 23.34 -19.43 -8.01
N ARG A 75 23.39 -20.25 -9.07
CA ARG A 75 24.62 -20.91 -9.48
C ARG A 75 25.40 -19.95 -10.37
N GLY A 76 26.20 -19.11 -9.73
CA GLY A 76 27.35 -18.51 -10.41
C GLY A 76 27.72 -17.14 -9.91
N GLU A 77 28.79 -17.08 -9.11
CA GLU A 77 29.97 -16.29 -9.44
C GLU A 77 31.19 -17.20 -9.14
N ARG A 78 32.03 -17.40 -10.16
CA ARG A 78 33.36 -18.03 -10.05
C ARG A 78 34.39 -16.93 -9.90
#